data_AF-A0A5Q0M5D3-F1
#
_entry.id   AF-A0A5Q0M5D3-F1
#
_cell.length_a   1.000
_cell.length_b   1.000
_cell.length_c   1.000
_cell.angle_alpha   90.00
_cell.angle_beta   90.00
_cell.angle_gamma   90.00
#
_symmetry.space_group_name_H-M   'P 1'
#
loop_
_entity.id
_entity.type
_entity.pdbx_description
1 polymer ?
#
loop_
_entity_poly.entity_id
_entity_poly.type
_entity_poly.pdbx_seq_one_letter_code
_entity_poly.pdbx_strand_id
1 'polypeptide(L)'
;MSATQQHLFVELPDGWSSKIDIRQTAAGRYAGVAELSLRGLKRGVVVFMQQPSMDAAVARVRLRASQFARERLSLAETRTALQPG
;
A
#
# COMPACT_ATOMS: atom_id res chain seq x y z
N MET A 1 8.12 -9.68 -25.33
CA MET A 1 8.80 -9.69 -24.02
C MET A 1 7.75 -9.89 -22.95
N SER A 2 7.88 -10.93 -22.12
CA SER A 2 6.92 -11.27 -21.07
C SER A 2 7.06 -10.28 -19.91
N ALA A 3 5.95 -9.66 -19.47
CA ALA A 3 5.98 -8.79 -18.30
C ALA A 3 6.19 -9.64 -17.05
N THR A 4 7.28 -9.42 -16.32
CA THR A 4 7.52 -10.10 -15.04
C THR A 4 6.58 -9.50 -13.99
N GLN A 5 5.73 -10.36 -13.41
CA GLN A 5 4.87 -10.01 -12.28
C GLN A 5 5.49 -10.53 -10.99
N GLN A 6 5.61 -9.67 -9.98
CA GLN A 6 6.15 -10.02 -8.66
C GLN A 6 5.12 -9.71 -7.58
N HIS A 7 5.01 -10.64 -6.63
CA HIS A 7 4.16 -10.51 -5.45
C HIS A 7 5.03 -10.29 -4.22
N LEU A 8 4.84 -9.16 -3.54
CA LEU A 8 5.57 -8.82 -2.32
C LEU A 8 4.61 -8.65 -1.17
N PHE A 9 5.04 -9.03 0.03
CA PHE A 9 4.31 -8.77 1.25
C PHE A 9 5.12 -7.84 2.14
N VAL A 10 4.45 -6.84 2.72
CA VAL A 10 5.08 -5.82 3.56
C VAL A 10 4.24 -5.64 4.82
N GLU A 11 4.88 -5.82 5.97
CA GLU A 11 4.32 -5.44 7.26
C GLU A 11 4.41 -3.91 7.45
N LEU A 12 3.35 -3.36 8.02
CA LEU A 12 3.22 -1.94 8.33
C LEU A 12 2.85 -1.79 9.82
N PRO A 13 3.03 -0.60 10.42
CA PRO A 13 2.70 -0.36 11.82
C PRO A 13 1.24 -0.68 12.18
N ASP A 14 0.98 -0.90 13.47
CA ASP A 14 -0.37 -0.98 14.05
C ASP A 14 -1.24 -2.12 13.49
N GLY A 15 -0.60 -3.22 13.07
CA GLY A 15 -1.26 -4.40 12.52
C GLY A 15 -1.75 -4.22 11.08
N TRP A 16 -1.27 -3.19 10.38
CA TRP A 16 -1.45 -3.05 8.95
C TRP A 16 -0.50 -3.96 8.18
N SER A 17 -0.92 -4.40 7.01
CA SER A 17 -0.08 -5.10 6.05
C SER A 17 -0.45 -4.73 4.63
N SER A 18 0.48 -4.95 3.71
CA SER A 18 0.25 -4.74 2.30
C SER A 18 0.76 -5.88 1.44
N LYS A 19 -0.11 -6.34 0.54
CA LYS A 19 0.23 -7.27 -0.54
C LYS A 19 0.35 -6.49 -1.84
N ILE A 20 1.53 -6.55 -2.45
CA ILE A 20 1.91 -5.73 -3.60
C ILE A 20 2.02 -6.62 -4.83
N ASP A 21 1.26 -6.27 -5.86
CA ASP A 21 1.34 -6.85 -7.19
C ASP A 21 2.08 -5.85 -8.09
N ILE A 22 3.36 -6.10 -8.35
CA ILE A 22 4.23 -5.25 -9.16
C ILE A 22 4.41 -5.87 -10.53
N ARG A 23 4.29 -5.06 -11.58
CA ARG A 23 4.56 -5.45 -12.96
C ARG A 23 5.66 -4.57 -13.55
N GLN A 24 6.61 -5.20 -14.23
CA GLN A 24 7.56 -4.49 -15.06
C GLN A 24 6.92 -4.17 -16.42
N THR A 25 6.97 -2.89 -16.80
CA THR A 25 6.51 -2.38 -18.09
C THR A 25 7.52 -2.68 -19.20
N ALA A 26 7.10 -2.60 -20.47
CA ALA A 26 7.98 -2.80 -21.62
C ALA A 26 9.18 -1.82 -21.65
N ALA A 27 9.06 -0.66 -21.01
CA ALA A 27 10.13 0.33 -20.88
C ALA A 27 11.05 0.08 -19.66
N GLY A 28 10.96 -1.08 -19.01
CA GLY A 28 11.79 -1.45 -17.85
C GLY A 28 11.38 -0.84 -16.51
N ARG A 29 10.36 0.04 -16.49
CA ARG A 29 9.82 0.68 -15.27
C ARG A 29 8.83 -0.21 -14.54
N TYR A 30 8.53 0.10 -13.28
CA TYR A 30 7.69 -0.72 -12.41
C TYR A 30 6.41 0.01 -12.00
N ALA A 31 5.25 -0.62 -12.17
CA ALA A 31 3.96 -0.07 -11.75
C ALA A 31 3.10 -1.18 -11.15
N GLY A 32 2.04 -0.83 -10.42
CA GLY A 32 1.24 -1.87 -9.80
C GLY A 32 0.21 -1.38 -8.81
N VAL A 33 -0.28 -2.36 -8.05
CA VAL A 33 -1.36 -2.20 -7.08
C VAL A 33 -0.92 -2.84 -5.77
N ALA A 34 -1.20 -2.17 -4.67
CA ALA A 34 -0.94 -2.67 -3.32
C ALA A 34 -2.25 -2.75 -2.55
N GLU A 35 -2.69 -3.96 -2.21
CA GLU A 35 -3.80 -4.16 -1.29
C GLU A 35 -3.34 -3.85 0.14
N LEU A 36 -4.22 -3.19 0.90
CA LEU A 36 -3.99 -2.84 2.30
C LEU A 36 -4.98 -3.57 3.19
N SER A 37 -4.46 -4.24 4.21
CA SER A 37 -5.24 -4.97 5.19
C SER A 37 -4.90 -4.51 6.60
N LEU A 38 -5.91 -4.45 7.47
CA LEU A 38 -5.73 -4.21 8.90
C LEU A 38 -6.15 -5.47 9.63
N ARG A 39 -5.21 -6.11 10.33
CA ARG A 39 -5.43 -7.39 11.04
C ARG A 39 -6.08 -8.45 10.14
N GLY A 40 -5.57 -8.57 8.91
CA GLY A 40 -6.05 -9.52 7.91
C GLY A 40 -7.30 -9.11 7.14
N LEU A 41 -7.98 -8.02 7.52
CA LEU A 41 -9.17 -7.53 6.84
C LEU A 41 -8.83 -6.45 5.82
N LYS A 42 -9.18 -6.66 4.55
CA LYS A 42 -8.98 -5.67 3.48
C LYS A 42 -9.68 -4.35 3.80
N ARG A 43 -8.93 -3.24 3.75
CA ARG A 43 -9.42 -1.88 4.01
C ARG A 43 -9.28 -0.93 2.83
N GLY A 44 -8.44 -1.27 1.85
CA GLY A 44 -8.33 -0.50 0.63
C GLY A 44 -7.18 -0.92 -0.25
N VAL A 45 -6.86 -0.05 -1.20
CA VAL A 45 -5.91 -0.31 -2.27
C VAL A 45 -5.13 0.98 -2.58
N VAL A 46 -3.81 0.86 -2.79
CA VAL A 46 -2.97 1.91 -3.37
C VAL A 46 -2.61 1.52 -4.79
N VAL A 47 -2.88 2.40 -5.75
CA VAL A 47 -2.32 2.29 -7.09
C VAL A 47 -1.08 3.16 -7.16
N PHE A 48 0.03 2.63 -7.68
CA PHE A 48 1.22 3.41 -7.91
C PHE A 48 1.61 3.40 -9.39
N MET A 49 1.83 4.61 -9.90
CA MET A 49 2.28 4.84 -11.27
C MET A 49 3.73 4.37 -11.46
N GLN A 50 4.21 4.41 -12.70
CA GLN A 50 5.56 3.98 -13.07
C GLN A 50 6.65 4.57 -12.14
N GLN A 51 7.45 3.68 -11.56
CA GLN A 51 8.65 3.97 -10.78
C GLN A 51 9.89 3.52 -11.56
N PRO A 52 11.03 4.20 -11.38
CA PRO A 52 12.23 3.95 -12.17
C PRO A 52 12.91 2.61 -11.87
N SER A 53 12.70 2.04 -10.67
CA SER A 53 13.27 0.77 -10.24
C SER A 53 12.31 0.00 -9.34
N MET A 54 12.61 -1.29 -9.09
CA MET A 54 11.86 -2.12 -8.15
C MET A 54 11.92 -1.54 -6.74
N ASP A 55 13.10 -1.13 -6.27
CA ASP A 55 13.25 -0.53 -4.94
C ASP A 55 12.45 0.77 -4.81
N ALA A 56 12.42 1.60 -5.86
CA ALA A 56 11.60 2.80 -5.89
C ALA A 56 10.09 2.47 -5.84
N ALA A 57 9.65 1.40 -6.49
CA ALA A 57 8.28 0.89 -6.38
C ALA A 57 7.94 0.46 -4.94
N VAL A 58 8.79 -0.34 -4.31
CA VAL A 58 8.59 -0.78 -2.93
C VAL A 58 8.59 0.39 -1.95
N ALA A 59 9.54 1.32 -2.08
CA ALA A 59 9.62 2.53 -1.25
C ALA A 59 8.37 3.40 -1.42
N ARG A 60 7.89 3.58 -2.66
CA ARG A 60 6.66 4.33 -2.96
C ARG A 60 5.44 3.68 -2.31
N VAL A 61 5.31 2.35 -2.38
CA VAL A 61 4.22 1.63 -1.73
C VAL A 61 4.31 1.77 -0.22
N ARG A 62 5.47 1.53 0.40
CA ARG A 62 5.66 1.71 1.86
C ARG A 62 5.24 3.09 2.32
N LEU A 63 5.66 4.14 1.61
CA LEU A 63 5.31 5.52 1.92
C LEU A 63 3.79 5.75 1.86
N ARG A 64 3.16 5.39 0.74
CA ARG A 64 1.73 5.66 0.51
C ARG A 64 0.82 4.78 1.35
N ALA A 65 1.20 3.51 1.56
CA ALA A 65 0.51 2.59 2.43
C ALA A 65 0.54 3.06 3.90
N SER A 66 1.70 3.52 4.37
CA SER A 66 1.84 4.09 5.71
C SER A 66 1.02 5.37 5.89
N GLN A 67 0.96 6.23 4.87
CA GLN A 67 0.11 7.43 4.88
C GLN A 67 -1.37 7.05 5.00
N PHE A 68 -1.83 6.12 4.16
CA PHE A 68 -3.21 5.61 4.18
C PHE A 68 -3.61 5.02 5.55
N ALA A 69 -2.71 4.24 6.16
CA ALA A 69 -2.93 3.64 7.47
C ALA A 69 -3.10 4.71 8.56
N ARG A 70 -2.17 5.68 8.61
CA ARG A 70 -2.20 6.78 9.59
C ARG A 70 -3.46 7.63 9.49
N GLU A 71 -3.86 8.03 8.30
CA GLU A 71 -5.07 8.84 8.10
C GLU A 71 -6.32 8.11 8.62
N ARG A 72 -6.42 6.79 8.44
CA ARG A 72 -7.55 6.00 8.96
C ARG A 72 -7.56 5.83 10.46
N LEU A 73 -6.40 5.66 11.07
CA LEU A 73 -6.29 5.60 12.53
C LEU A 73 -6.70 6.95 13.15
N SER A 74 -6.18 8.06 12.60
CA SER A 74 -6.55 9.41 13.03
C SER A 74 -8.04 9.72 12.86
N LEU A 75 -8.65 9.30 11.75
CA LEU A 75 -10.10 9.43 11.55
C LEU A 75 -10.92 8.59 12.54
N ALA A 76 -10.46 7.39 12.89
CA ALA A 76 -11.13 6.54 13.87
C ALA A 76 -11.09 7.17 15.27
N GLU A 77 -9.95 7.74 15.66
CA GLU A 77 -9.78 8.50 16.92
C GLU A 77 -10.72 9.71 16.96
N THR A 78 -10.74 10.49 15.87
CA THR A 78 -11.61 11.69 15.76
C THR A 78 -13.09 11.33 15.87
N ARG A 79 -13.54 10.26 15.21
CA ARG A 79 -14.94 9.81 15.29
C ARG A 79 -15.33 9.37 16.70
N THR A 80 -14.40 8.71 17.41
CA THR A 80 -14.62 8.29 18.79
C THR A 80 -14.75 9.51 19.72
N ALA A 81 -13.95 10.55 19.50
CA ALA A 81 -14.01 11.78 20.29
C ALA A 81 -15.30 12.60 20.07
N LEU A 82 -15.90 12.53 18.88
CA LEU A 82 -17.10 13.29 18.51
C LEU A 82 -18.43 12.60 18.88
N GLN A 83 -18.40 11.37 19.37
CA GLN A 83 -19.55 10.70 19.99
C GLN A 83 -19.29 10.49 21.49
N PRO A 84 -19.41 11.53 22.33
CA PRO A 84 -19.56 11.30 23.76
C PRO A 84 -20.94 10.67 23.98
N GLY A 85 -20.96 9.54 24.71
CA GLY A 85 -22.20 8.89 25.14
C GLY A 85 -23.07 9.79 26.02
#